data_AF-A0A7W8VF61-F1
#
_entry.id   AF-A0A7W8VF61-F1
#
_cell.length_a   1.000
_cell.length_b   1.000
_cell.length_c   1.000
_cell.angle_alpha   90.00
_cell.angle_beta   90.00
_cell.angle_gamma   90.00
#
_symmetry.space_group_name_H-M   'P 1'
#
loop_
_entity.id
_entity.type
_entity.pdbx_description
1 polymer ?
#
loop_
_entity_poly.entity_id
_entity_poly.type
_entity_poly.pdbx_seq_one_letter_code
_entity_poly.pdbx_strand_id
1 'polypeptide(L)'
;MRRPGPAIVHPLSAVLKECAVPRARSSPAALRRTPAGQAECIACATAPEVWDQRRISTALGTARLLEKKRPDAVDALVAWTAVKHRSAVVSTGDPDDIAGYPEAFGADDVHLAPV
;
A
#
# COMPACT_ATOMS: atom_id res chain seq x y z
N MET A 1 -9.33 30.29 7.35
CA MET A 1 -9.08 29.62 6.05
C MET A 1 -10.10 28.51 5.85
N ARG A 2 -10.98 28.59 4.84
CA ARG A 2 -11.91 27.50 4.49
C ARG A 2 -11.16 26.46 3.65
N ARG A 3 -11.19 25.19 4.05
CA ARG A 3 -10.73 24.06 3.23
C ARG A 3 -11.62 24.02 1.97
N PRO A 4 -11.07 24.05 0.74
CA PRO A 4 -11.88 23.88 -0.46
C PRO A 4 -12.62 22.54 -0.35
N GLY A 5 -13.96 22.56 -0.45
CA GLY A 5 -14.77 21.35 -0.44
C GLY A 5 -14.35 20.41 -1.57
N PRO A 6 -14.48 19.08 -1.42
CA PRO A 6 -14.03 18.14 -2.44
C PRO A 6 -14.76 18.42 -3.76
N ALA A 7 -13.99 18.81 -4.77
CA ALA A 7 -14.50 19.06 -6.11
C ALA A 7 -14.70 17.70 -6.80
N ILE A 8 -15.97 17.31 -6.93
CA ILE A 8 -16.48 16.22 -7.76
C ILE A 8 -16.22 14.81 -7.18
N VAL A 9 -17.26 14.25 -6.57
CA VAL A 9 -17.37 12.81 -6.30
C VAL A 9 -17.86 12.16 -7.60
N HIS A 10 -17.07 11.27 -8.20
CA HIS A 10 -17.54 10.43 -9.30
C HIS A 10 -18.18 9.17 -8.70
N PRO A 11 -19.51 9.03 -8.66
CA PRO A 11 -20.12 7.77 -8.27
C PRO A 11 -19.81 6.74 -9.35
N LEU A 12 -18.90 5.80 -9.05
CA LEU A 12 -18.59 4.64 -9.90
C LEU A 12 -19.68 3.55 -9.81
N SER A 13 -20.92 3.94 -9.51
CA SER A 13 -22.06 3.06 -9.23
C SER A 13 -22.49 2.18 -10.41
N ALA A 14 -22.05 2.52 -11.63
CA ALA A 14 -22.31 1.70 -12.81
C ALA A 14 -21.35 0.49 -12.96
N VAL A 15 -20.25 0.42 -12.20
CA VAL A 15 -19.23 -0.65 -12.32
C VAL A 15 -18.94 -1.33 -10.97
N LEU A 16 -19.04 -0.63 -9.84
CA LEU A 16 -18.84 -1.18 -8.49
C LEU A 16 -19.94 -0.63 -7.59
N LYS A 17 -20.84 -1.48 -7.08
CA LYS A 17 -22.01 -1.04 -6.30
C LYS A 17 -21.64 -0.29 -4.99
N GLU A 18 -20.41 -0.37 -4.50
CA GLU A 18 -20.07 0.07 -3.13
C GLU A 18 -18.69 0.78 -2.93
N CYS A 19 -17.89 1.02 -3.97
CA CYS A 19 -16.52 1.59 -3.81
C CYS A 19 -16.42 2.99 -4.46
N ALA A 20 -16.46 4.06 -3.66
CA ALA A 20 -16.17 5.43 -4.10
C ALA A 20 -14.78 5.85 -3.62
N VAL A 21 -13.83 6.06 -4.54
CA VAL A 21 -12.46 6.47 -4.23
C VAL A 21 -12.28 7.94 -4.60
N PRO A 22 -12.18 8.87 -3.64
CA PRO A 22 -11.86 10.26 -3.91
C PRO A 22 -10.51 10.37 -4.62
N ARG A 23 -10.44 11.16 -5.69
CA ARG A 23 -9.22 11.30 -6.48
C ARG A 23 -8.96 12.76 -6.84
N ALA A 24 -7.71 13.22 -6.69
CA ALA A 24 -7.31 14.50 -7.23
C ALA A 24 -7.21 14.43 -8.77
N ARG A 25 -7.46 15.55 -9.46
CA ARG A 25 -7.49 15.60 -10.93
C ARG A 25 -6.21 15.07 -11.59
N SER A 26 -5.05 15.28 -10.96
CA SER A 26 -3.74 14.89 -11.46
C SER A 26 -3.29 13.48 -11.04
N SER A 27 -4.07 12.77 -10.21
CA SER A 27 -3.66 11.44 -9.74
C SER A 27 -3.89 10.35 -10.79
N PRO A 28 -3.05 9.30 -10.82
CA PRO A 28 -3.27 8.12 -11.64
C PRO A 28 -4.64 7.46 -11.45
N ALA A 29 -5.02 6.55 -12.35
CA ALA A 29 -6.28 5.81 -12.21
C ALA A 29 -6.28 4.95 -10.93
N ALA A 30 -7.42 4.93 -10.21
CA ALA A 30 -7.62 4.07 -9.04
C ALA A 30 -7.88 2.60 -9.42
N LEU A 31 -7.90 2.29 -10.71
CA LEU A 31 -8.06 0.95 -11.26
C LEU A 31 -6.71 0.47 -11.81
N ARG A 32 -6.38 -0.81 -11.56
CA ARG A 32 -5.26 -1.49 -12.23
C ARG A 32 -5.77 -2.64 -13.09
N ARG A 33 -5.03 -2.96 -14.16
CA ARG A 33 -5.29 -4.18 -14.94
C ARG A 33 -4.68 -5.39 -14.26
N THR A 34 -5.43 -6.46 -14.16
CA THR A 34 -4.97 -7.76 -13.67
C THR A 34 -4.32 -8.57 -14.81
N PRO A 35 -3.52 -9.60 -14.50
CA PRO A 35 -2.99 -10.53 -15.52
C PRO A 35 -4.09 -11.20 -16.36
N ALA A 36 -5.31 -11.32 -15.82
CA ALA A 36 -6.48 -11.85 -16.53
C ALA A 36 -7.17 -10.80 -17.44
N GLY A 37 -6.59 -9.61 -17.61
CA GLY A 37 -7.14 -8.54 -18.44
C GLY A 37 -8.34 -7.80 -17.84
N GLN A 38 -8.69 -8.07 -16.59
CA GLN A 38 -9.79 -7.39 -15.88
C GLN A 38 -9.30 -6.12 -15.18
N ALA A 39 -10.21 -5.16 -14.95
CA ALA A 39 -9.92 -3.99 -14.13
C ALA A 39 -10.32 -4.27 -12.68
N GLU A 40 -9.43 -3.99 -11.73
CA GLU A 40 -9.74 -4.05 -10.29
C GLU A 40 -9.44 -2.71 -9.62
N CYS A 41 -10.25 -2.33 -8.64
CA CYS A 41 -10.01 -1.12 -7.84
C CYS A 41 -8.87 -1.39 -6.87
N ILE A 42 -7.82 -0.57 -6.93
CA ILE A 42 -6.63 -0.70 -6.09
C ILE A 42 -7.03 -0.63 -4.62
N ALA A 43 -7.75 0.41 -4.20
CA ALA A 43 -8.16 0.58 -2.80
C ALA A 43 -9.00 -0.61 -2.27
N CYS A 44 -9.90 -1.12 -3.09
CA CYS A 44 -10.76 -2.24 -2.70
C CYS A 44 -9.98 -3.58 -2.72
N ALA A 45 -9.02 -3.77 -3.64
CA ALA A 45 -8.16 -4.96 -3.70
C ALA A 45 -7.04 -4.97 -2.65
N THR A 46 -6.70 -3.81 -2.07
CA THR A 46 -5.62 -3.68 -1.07
C THR A 46 -6.14 -3.55 0.36
N ALA A 47 -7.45 -3.53 0.57
CA ALA A 47 -8.07 -3.44 1.88
C ALA A 47 -7.52 -4.52 2.84
N PRO A 48 -7.08 -4.18 4.07
CA PRO A 48 -6.52 -5.15 5.01
C PRO A 48 -7.49 -6.29 5.33
N GLU A 49 -6.97 -7.52 5.33
CA GLU A 49 -7.71 -8.72 5.72
C GLU A 49 -7.20 -9.29 7.05
N VAL A 50 -8.00 -10.11 7.73
CA VAL A 50 -7.59 -10.76 9.00
C VAL A 50 -6.31 -11.58 8.82
N TRP A 51 -6.15 -12.25 7.68
CA TRP A 51 -4.95 -13.04 7.36
C TRP A 51 -3.69 -12.20 7.16
N ASP A 52 -3.84 -10.91 6.90
CA ASP A 52 -2.70 -10.00 6.74
C ASP A 52 -1.95 -9.82 8.05
N GLN A 53 -2.64 -9.87 9.19
CA GLN A 53 -1.99 -9.83 10.50
C GLN A 53 -0.99 -10.99 10.68
N ARG A 54 -1.32 -12.18 10.16
CA ARG A 54 -0.42 -13.34 10.23
C ARG A 54 0.83 -13.10 9.38
N ARG A 55 0.66 -12.56 8.16
CA ARG A 55 1.81 -12.24 7.28
C ARG A 55 2.72 -11.20 7.92
N ILE A 56 2.14 -10.12 8.43
CA ILE A 56 2.87 -9.05 9.13
C ILE A 56 3.62 -9.61 10.34
N SER A 57 2.96 -10.45 11.14
CA SER A 57 3.56 -11.08 12.33
C SER A 57 4.72 -12.00 11.97
N THR A 58 4.59 -12.77 10.88
CA THR A 58 5.70 -13.59 10.37
C THR A 58 6.87 -12.70 9.94
N ALA A 59 6.61 -11.65 9.15
CA ALA A 59 7.66 -10.75 8.69
C ALA A 59 8.38 -10.03 9.84
N LEU A 60 7.67 -9.69 10.92
CA LEU A 60 8.29 -9.16 12.14
C LEU A 60 9.34 -10.11 12.75
N GLY A 61 9.15 -11.41 12.61
CA GLY A 61 10.09 -12.42 13.12
C GLY A 61 11.21 -12.80 12.14
N THR A 62 11.08 -12.49 10.86
CA THR A 62 12.00 -12.97 9.81
C THR A 62 12.69 -11.87 9.01
N ALA A 63 12.26 -10.61 9.12
CA ALA A 63 12.87 -9.49 8.43
C ALA A 63 14.33 -9.31 8.88
N ARG A 64 15.22 -9.15 7.90
CA ARG A 64 16.64 -8.87 8.15
C ARG A 64 16.82 -7.36 8.32
N LEU A 65 16.77 -6.91 9.56
CA LEU A 65 16.94 -5.49 9.91
C LEU A 65 18.41 -5.17 10.19
N LEU A 66 18.77 -3.87 10.10
CA LEU A 66 20.09 -3.39 10.49
C LEU A 66 20.39 -3.71 11.95
N GLU A 67 21.67 -3.89 12.25
CA GLU A 67 22.13 -4.23 13.60
C GLU A 67 21.66 -3.17 14.61
N LYS A 68 21.05 -3.63 15.72
CA LYS A 68 20.41 -2.83 16.80
C LYS A 68 19.00 -2.28 16.52
N LYS A 69 18.47 -2.36 15.30
CA LYS A 69 17.04 -2.02 15.05
C LYS A 69 16.15 -3.12 15.63
N ARG A 70 15.08 -2.71 16.30
CA ARG A 70 14.04 -3.63 16.78
C ARG A 70 12.96 -3.77 15.69
N PRO A 71 12.31 -4.93 15.56
CA PRO A 71 11.15 -5.04 14.69
C PRO A 71 10.06 -4.04 15.09
N ASP A 72 9.55 -3.29 14.12
CA ASP A 72 8.46 -2.33 14.29
C ASP A 72 7.23 -2.78 13.50
N ALA A 73 6.10 -2.92 14.21
CA ALA A 73 4.83 -3.35 13.63
C ALA A 73 4.25 -2.34 12.64
N VAL A 74 4.54 -1.05 12.82
CA VAL A 74 4.11 0.02 11.91
C VAL A 74 4.90 -0.08 10.61
N ASP A 75 6.22 -0.25 10.67
CA ASP A 75 7.06 -0.39 9.48
C ASP A 75 6.69 -1.65 8.68
N ALA A 76 6.45 -2.76 9.37
CA ALA A 76 5.98 -4.00 8.76
C ALA A 76 4.60 -3.82 8.09
N LEU A 77 3.68 -3.08 8.71
CA LEU A 77 2.35 -2.78 8.14
C LEU A 77 2.45 -1.84 6.94
N VAL A 78 3.32 -0.83 6.98
CA VAL A 78 3.59 0.07 5.86
C VAL A 78 4.14 -0.71 4.68
N ALA A 79 5.15 -1.55 4.90
CA ALA A 79 5.70 -2.43 3.88
C ALA A 79 4.64 -3.38 3.31
N TRP A 80 3.85 -4.06 4.16
CA TRP A 80 2.78 -4.93 3.68
C TRP A 80 1.74 -4.19 2.84
N THR A 81 1.36 -2.98 3.27
CA THR A 81 0.45 -2.13 2.49
C THR A 81 1.04 -1.82 1.12
N ALA A 82 2.32 -1.46 1.05
CA ALA A 82 3.02 -1.22 -0.21
C ALA A 82 3.03 -2.47 -1.12
N VAL A 83 3.29 -3.66 -0.57
CA VAL A 83 3.23 -4.95 -1.28
C VAL A 83 1.83 -5.17 -1.88
N LYS A 84 0.75 -4.94 -1.13
CA LYS A 84 -0.62 -5.10 -1.66
C LYS A 84 -0.89 -4.14 -2.83
N HIS A 85 -0.38 -2.91 -2.73
CA HIS A 85 -0.54 -1.90 -3.77
C HIS A 85 0.12 -2.27 -5.09
N ARG A 86 1.20 -3.08 -5.07
CA ARG A 86 2.03 -3.48 -6.21
C ARG A 86 2.68 -2.28 -6.90
N SER A 87 3.99 -2.34 -7.14
CA SER A 87 4.76 -1.21 -7.70
C SER A 87 4.63 0.09 -6.88
N ALA A 88 4.57 -0.04 -5.56
CA ALA A 88 4.37 1.10 -4.66
C ALA A 88 5.70 1.81 -4.34
N VAL A 89 5.64 3.12 -4.13
CA VAL A 89 6.76 3.91 -3.59
C VAL A 89 6.42 4.28 -2.14
N VAL A 90 7.28 3.91 -1.20
CA VAL A 90 7.22 4.33 0.20
C VAL A 90 8.22 5.45 0.40
N SER A 91 7.72 6.65 0.65
CA SER A 91 8.51 7.83 0.97
C SER A 91 8.71 7.92 2.49
N THR A 92 9.95 7.81 2.97
CA THR A 92 10.30 7.84 4.41
C THR A 92 11.61 8.58 4.66
N GLY A 93 11.75 9.21 5.83
CA GLY A 93 12.99 9.91 6.21
C GLY A 93 14.17 8.95 6.45
N ASP A 94 13.89 7.70 6.79
CA ASP A 94 14.88 6.64 6.96
C ASP A 94 14.41 5.36 6.23
N PRO A 95 14.84 5.14 4.97
CA PRO A 95 14.50 3.94 4.21
C PRO A 95 15.01 2.64 4.82
N ASP A 96 16.11 2.69 5.56
CA ASP A 96 16.76 1.50 6.09
C ASP A 96 15.90 0.79 7.16
N ASP A 97 14.95 1.51 7.76
CA ASP A 97 14.03 0.99 8.77
C ASP A 97 13.01 0.02 8.19
N ILE A 98 12.70 0.20 6.91
CA ILE A 98 11.65 -0.53 6.21
C ILE A 98 12.26 -1.59 5.27
N ALA A 99 13.51 -1.41 4.83
CA ALA A 99 14.15 -2.20 3.77
C ALA A 99 14.13 -3.73 3.95
N GLY A 100 14.15 -4.21 5.20
CA GLY A 100 14.12 -5.65 5.48
C GLY A 100 12.73 -6.30 5.30
N TYR A 101 11.65 -5.52 5.31
CA TYR A 101 10.29 -6.08 5.27
C TYR A 101 9.81 -6.51 3.88
N PRO A 102 10.02 -5.76 2.79
CA PRO A 102 9.68 -6.22 1.43
C PRO A 102 10.31 -7.58 1.10
N GLU A 103 11.58 -7.78 1.45
CA GLU A 103 12.29 -9.06 1.29
C GLU A 103 11.63 -10.18 2.11
N ALA A 104 11.28 -9.92 3.38
CA ALA A 104 10.55 -10.87 4.22
C ALA A 104 9.15 -11.24 3.69
N PHE A 105 8.53 -10.36 2.90
CA PHE A 105 7.28 -10.66 2.19
C PHE A 105 7.49 -11.34 0.84
N GLY A 106 8.74 -11.46 0.37
CA GLY A 106 9.06 -11.97 -0.97
C GLY A 106 8.65 -11.03 -2.09
N ALA A 107 8.64 -9.71 -1.84
CA ALA A 107 8.26 -8.69 -2.80
C ALA A 107 9.49 -7.96 -3.35
N ASP A 108 9.54 -7.78 -4.67
CA ASP A 108 10.59 -7.10 -5.42
C ASP A 108 10.12 -5.77 -6.06
N ASP A 109 8.81 -5.48 -5.96
CA ASP A 109 8.15 -4.34 -6.59
C ASP A 109 7.79 -3.22 -5.60
N VAL A 110 8.39 -3.21 -4.42
CA VAL A 110 8.28 -2.09 -3.46
C VAL A 110 9.53 -1.23 -3.54
N HIS A 111 9.34 0.04 -3.85
CA HIS A 111 10.43 1.02 -3.94
C HIS A 111 10.44 1.91 -2.70
N LEU A 112 11.59 2.02 -2.04
CA LEU A 112 11.77 2.94 -0.91
C LEU A 112 12.47 4.21 -1.40
N ALA A 113 11.96 5.37 -1.00
CA ALA A 113 12.51 6.66 -1.38
C ALA A 113 12.72 7.55 -0.14
N PRO A 114 13.89 8.19 0.01
CA PRO A 114 14.09 9.18 1.05
C PRO A 114 13.20 10.42 0.80
N VAL A 115 12.75 11.08 1.87
CA VAL A 115 12.05 12.38 1.80
C VAL A 115 12.97 13.53 2.19
#